data_AF-A0A962KIC6-F1
#
_entry.id   AF-A0A962KIC6-F1
#
_cell.length_a   1.000
_cell.length_b   1.000
_cell.length_c   1.000
_cell.angle_alpha   90.00
_cell.angle_beta   90.00
_cell.angle_gamma   90.00
#
_symmetry.space_group_name_H-M   'P 1'
#
loop_
_entity.id
_entity.type
_entity.pdbx_description
1 polymer ?
#
loop_
_entity_poly.entity_id
_entity_poly.type
_entity_poly.pdbx_seq_one_letter_code
_entity_poly.pdbx_strand_id
1 'polypeptide(L)' 'MYFHSIDALLAMDGHGTFVWSAYLITVVVVAAILIAPRRRQRRFLRRLAGEIKRARGDRANVREDI' A
#
# COMPACT_ATOMS: atom_id res chain seq x y z
N MET A 1 -34.31 -22.39 13.02
CA MET A 1 -33.20 -22.14 12.08
C MET A 1 -32.83 -20.66 12.20
N TYR A 2 -31.80 -20.33 13.00
CA TYR A 2 -31.55 -18.97 13.54
C TYR A 2 -30.39 -18.24 12.83
N PHE A 3 -30.15 -18.54 11.55
CA PHE A 3 -29.08 -17.93 10.76
C PHE A 3 -29.54 -17.76 9.31
N HIS A 4 -30.45 -16.82 9.08
CA HIS A 4 -30.85 -16.33 7.75
C HIS A 4 -31.15 -14.85 7.96
N SER A 5 -30.24 -13.89 7.84
CA SER A 5 -29.11 -13.82 6.94
C SER A 5 -28.19 -12.72 7.44
N ILE A 6 -26.95 -12.72 6.96
CA ILE A 6 -26.02 -11.60 7.07
C ILE A 6 -26.70 -10.29 6.63
N ASP A 7 -27.66 -10.40 5.68
CA ASP A 7 -28.62 -9.40 5.26
C ASP A 7 -29.42 -8.73 6.40
N ALA A 8 -29.90 -9.45 7.42
CA ALA A 8 -30.68 -8.86 8.51
C ALA A 8 -29.82 -8.03 9.50
N LEU A 9 -28.51 -8.31 9.54
CA LEU A 9 -27.53 -7.48 10.27
C LEU A 9 -27.06 -6.29 9.43
N LEU A 10 -27.00 -6.43 8.10
CA LEU A 10 -26.74 -5.36 7.12
C LEU A 10 -27.96 -4.47 6.85
N ALA A 11 -29.15 -4.96 7.13
CA ALA A 11 -30.42 -4.28 6.98
C ALA A 11 -31.15 -4.32 8.33
N MET A 12 -30.52 -3.77 9.37
CA MET A 12 -31.30 -3.20 10.47
C MET A 12 -32.19 -2.09 9.85
N ASP A 13 -33.44 -2.43 9.53
CA ASP A 13 -34.49 -1.50 9.11
C ASP A 13 -34.16 -0.60 7.89
N GLY A 14 -33.29 -1.08 6.99
CA GLY A 14 -32.97 -0.38 5.73
C GLY A 14 -31.88 0.69 5.80
N HIS A 15 -31.10 0.76 6.89
CA HIS A 15 -30.03 1.77 7.04
C HIS A 15 -28.59 1.24 6.99
N GLY A 16 -28.37 -0.07 7.05
CA GLY A 16 -27.00 -0.58 7.13
C GLY A 16 -26.21 -0.42 5.82
N THR A 17 -26.84 -0.23 4.65
CA THR A 17 -26.13 0.16 3.42
C THR A 17 -25.33 1.46 3.58
N PHE A 18 -25.83 2.42 4.37
CA PHE A 18 -25.11 3.67 4.65
C PHE A 18 -23.90 3.44 5.55
N VAL A 19 -24.05 2.61 6.60
CA VAL A 19 -22.96 2.26 7.52
C VAL A 19 -21.83 1.57 6.76
N TRP A 20 -22.17 0.55 5.98
CA TRP A 20 -21.18 -0.16 5.16
C TRP A 20 -20.53 0.73 4.11
N SER A 21 -21.26 1.69 3.53
CA SER A 21 -20.67 2.68 2.62
C SER A 21 -19.66 3.57 3.33
N ALA A 22 -19.96 4.07 4.53
CA ALA A 22 -19.03 4.87 5.33
C ALA A 22 -17.79 4.07 5.74
N TYR A 23 -17.96 2.80 6.15
CA TYR A 23 -16.84 1.89 6.42
C TYR A 23 -16.01 1.61 5.17
N LEU A 24 -16.66 1.36 4.01
CA LEU A 24 -15.98 1.12 2.74
C LEU A 24 -15.15 2.33 2.33
N ILE A 25 -15.71 3.54 2.40
CA ILE A 25 -15.00 4.79 2.10
C ILE A 25 -13.79 4.93 3.04
N THR A 26 -13.98 4.69 4.34
CA THR A 26 -12.90 4.77 5.32
C THR A 26 -11.77 3.78 5.01
N VAL A 27 -12.11 2.52 4.72
CA VAL A 27 -11.14 1.47 4.35
C VAL A 27 -10.39 1.86 3.08
N VAL A 28 -11.09 2.39 2.07
CA VAL A 28 -10.46 2.86 0.82
C VAL A 28 -9.50 4.02 1.09
N VAL A 29 -9.89 5.00 1.89
CA VAL A 29 -9.04 6.13 2.26
C VAL A 29 -7.79 5.67 3.01
N VAL A 30 -7.96 4.82 4.03
CA VAL A 30 -6.84 4.25 4.79
C VAL A 30 -5.91 3.44 3.88
N ALA A 31 -6.46 2.61 2.99
CA ALA A 31 -5.69 1.86 2.02
C ALA A 31 -4.92 2.79 1.06
N ALA A 32 -5.55 3.87 0.57
CA ALA A 32 -4.90 4.84 -0.29
C ALA A 32 -3.73 5.54 0.42
N ILE A 33 -3.92 5.94 1.69
CA ILE A 33 -2.88 6.53 2.54
C ILE A 33 -1.74 5.55 2.80
N LEU A 34 -2.00 4.24 2.89
CA LEU A 34 -0.95 3.22 3.05
C LEU A 34 -0.23 2.91 1.74
N ILE A 35 -0.93 2.94 0.61
CA ILE A 35 -0.39 2.60 -0.72
C ILE A 35 0.48 3.74 -1.27
N ALA A 36 0.08 5.00 -1.08
CA ALA A 36 0.80 6.18 -1.55
C ALA A 36 2.28 6.25 -1.06
N PRO A 37 2.59 6.15 0.24
CA PRO A 37 3.96 6.17 0.73
C PRO A 37 4.73 4.91 0.34
N ARG A 38 4.08 3.73 0.30
CA ARG A 38 4.72 2.50 -0.17
C ARG A 38 5.15 2.58 -1.64
N ARG A 39 4.31 3.19 -2.50
CA ARG A 39 4.67 3.46 -3.90
C ARG A 39 5.85 4.42 -4.00
N ARG A 40 5.91 5.44 -3.14
CA ARG A 40 7.01 6.42 -3.11
C ARG A 40 8.31 5.82 -2.59
N GLN A 41 8.25 5.01 -1.53
CA GLN A 41 9.42 4.27 -1.01
C GLN A 41 10.01 3.32 -2.04
N ARG A 42 9.18 2.56 -2.76
CA ARG A 42 9.67 1.66 -3.83
C ARG A 42 10.40 2.42 -4.95
N ARG A 43 9.96 3.63 -5.29
CA ARG A 43 10.65 4.48 -6.28
C ARG A 43 11.99 4.99 -5.75
N PHE A 44 12.07 5.36 -4.47
CA PHE A 44 13.31 5.83 -3.84
C PHE A 44 14.36 4.72 -3.74
N LEU A 45 13.97 3.52 -3.28
CA LEU A 45 14.85 2.35 -3.21
C LEU A 45 15.43 1.95 -4.57
N ARG A 46 14.63 2.04 -5.64
CA ARG A 46 15.11 1.78 -7.02
C ARG A 46 16.17 2.77 -7.47
N ARG A 47 16.08 4.05 -7.08
CA ARG A 47 17.09 5.07 -7.40
C ARG A 47 18.40 4.79 -6.66
N LEU A 48 18.31 4.54 -5.35
CA LEU A 48 19.47 4.18 -4.52
C LEU A 48 20.18 2.92 -5.02
N ALA A 49 19.44 1.88 -5.41
CA ALA A 49 20.03 0.65 -5.96
C ALA A 49 20.86 0.92 -7.24
N GLY A 50 20.40 1.85 -8.09
CA GLY A 50 21.13 2.24 -9.30
C GLY A 50 22.39 3.08 -9.01
N GLU A 51 22.37 3.90 -7.97
CA GLU A 51 23.54 4.68 -7.53
C GLU A 51 24.60 3.79 -6.88
N ILE A 52 24.20 2.86 -6.00
CA ILE A 52 25.12 1.90 -5.36
C ILE A 52 25.82 1.04 -6.41
N LYS A 53 25.10 0.59 -7.44
CA LYS A 53 25.68 -0.22 -8.53
C LYS A 53 26.75 0.57 -9.31
N ARG A 54 26.54 1.86 -9.52
CA ARG A 54 27.51 2.75 -10.21
C ARG A 54 28.72 3.07 -9.33
N ALA A 55 28.50 3.42 -8.06
CA ALA A 55 29.58 3.69 -7.11
C ALA A 55 30.49 2.46 -6.87
N ARG A 56 29.95 1.24 -6.97
CA ARG A 56 30.73 0.01 -6.85
C ARG A 56 31.61 -0.28 -8.07
N GLY A 57 31.15 0.08 -9.27
CA GLY A 57 31.95 -0.04 -10.49
C GLY A 57 33.12 0.95 -10.52
N ASP A 58 32.86 2.18 -10.10
CA ASP A 58 33.86 3.26 -10.08
C ASP A 58 35.00 2.98 -9.08
N ARG A 59 34.66 2.49 -7.87
CA ARG A 59 35.66 2.07 -6.86
C ARG A 59 36.45 0.81 -7.24
N ALA A 60 35.92 -0.03 -8.12
CA ALA A 60 36.66 -1.19 -8.62
C ALA A 60 37.72 -0.75 -9.63
N ASN A 61 37.36 0.16 -10.54
CA ASN A 61 38.28 0.71 -11.54
C ASN A 61 39.42 1.55 -10.92
N VAL A 62 39.12 2.34 -9.88
CA VAL A 62 40.16 3.12 -9.14
C VAL A 62 41.16 2.22 -8.40
N ARG A 63 40.79 1.00 -8.02
CA ARG A 63 41.70 0.07 -7.32
C ARG A 63 42.60 -0.73 -8.26
N GLU A 64 42.25 -0.83 -9.54
CA GLU A 64 43.11 -1.47 -10.55
C GLU A 64 44.20 -0.53 -11.09
N ASP A 65 44.11 0.77 -10.79
CA ASP A 65 45.02 1.83 -11.29
C ASP A 65 46.04 2.32 -10.23
N ILE A 66 46.24 1.58 -9.13
CA ILE A 66 47.21 1.83 -8.04
C ILE A 66 48.10 0.58 -7.88
#